data_AF-A0A1J8Q981-F1
#
_entry.id   AF-A0A1J8Q981-F1
#
_cell.length_a   1.000
_cell.length_b   1.000
_cell.length_c   1.000
_cell.angle_alpha   90.00
_cell.angle_beta   90.00
_cell.angle_gamma   90.00
#
_symmetry.space_group_name_H-M   'P 1'
#
loop_
_entity.id
_entity.type
_entity.pdbx_description
1 polymer ?
#
loop_
_entity_poly.entity_id
_entity_poly.type
_entity_poly.pdbx_seq_one_letter_code
_entity_poly.pdbx_strand_id
1 'polypeptide(L)'
;MVIRLHGHAIAPLVRLVAEVCREKEVPYELVNVEVYKGEHKTPAFREFQPFGQVPYIDDDGFILYESRAICKYIAKKYASQGTPNLVPNDPKAEALFEQAASIEASNFYPFAVGIATEKIIKKHRGLEPNEVKVSELLNNLNAKLDIYEVILGKQAYLAGGSITLADLFHLPYGTIVFEELGYDMLESRPNVASCTSLLLVMDEFAVEDEKKPFEAEAHNDEDTQPDPDEELMLDKGNGRVWLVKIPKHLMVRWAAIDTEDIHLATIRVYKNAVSPSGRSPRIFLFLPPDPNDPTPRDPVLPVFSPDAAFIPSVEGGMQVDRYELEMVNEDVENQLVVAERPKDPGPQGSNSASYNPRARTTILTGRVKHECNLRPLFNESYRQQMRERTRKYNTPRRQILMIEEAGVSRGGINRLSSGVNAGSFADMIKSKPKPAKGTFERMARMPRNQLLDLLFSLFREQPRWSIKPLRERTQQPEAYLKEVLTAIATLNRSGEYNGLWELNDVFAKDGMKSENVPGPSSVPGGVSGDVAMDDYDEDEDDDDDMEEVS
;
A
#
# COMPACT_ATOMS: atom_id res chain seq x y z
N MET A 1 -3.91 1.21 -19.63
CA MET A 1 -3.90 -0.14 -19.04
C MET A 1 -2.70 -0.26 -18.12
N VAL A 2 -2.80 -1.05 -17.06
CA VAL A 2 -1.90 -1.05 -15.90
C VAL A 2 -1.21 -2.41 -15.81
N ILE A 3 0.11 -2.44 -15.57
CA ILE A 3 0.87 -3.69 -15.41
C ILE A 3 0.45 -4.37 -14.12
N ARG A 4 0.11 -5.66 -14.15
CA ARG A 4 -0.16 -6.45 -12.94
C ARG A 4 1.11 -7.14 -12.49
N LEU A 5 1.64 -6.71 -11.34
CA LEU A 5 2.83 -7.27 -10.73
C LEU A 5 2.43 -8.31 -9.69
N HIS A 6 2.69 -9.59 -9.95
CA HIS A 6 2.34 -10.68 -9.04
C HIS A 6 3.50 -10.96 -8.09
N GLY A 7 3.30 -10.70 -6.80
CA GLY A 7 4.30 -10.92 -5.77
C GLY A 7 3.90 -10.36 -4.40
N HIS A 8 4.82 -10.42 -3.44
CA HIS A 8 4.61 -9.88 -2.10
C HIS A 8 5.44 -8.61 -1.90
N ALA A 9 4.86 -7.55 -1.31
CA ALA A 9 5.52 -6.24 -1.17
C ALA A 9 6.84 -6.26 -0.37
N ILE A 10 7.00 -7.25 0.51
CA ILE A 10 8.22 -7.44 1.32
C ILE A 10 9.34 -8.15 0.51
N ALA A 11 9.01 -8.83 -0.58
CA ALA A 11 9.99 -9.60 -1.34
C ALA A 11 10.95 -8.65 -2.10
N PRO A 12 12.29 -8.79 -1.95
CA PRO A 12 13.24 -7.81 -2.49
C PRO A 12 13.17 -7.64 -4.02
N LEU A 13 13.01 -8.75 -4.76
CA LEU A 13 12.92 -8.69 -6.22
C LEU A 13 11.57 -8.18 -6.74
N VAL A 14 10.53 -8.18 -5.91
CA VAL A 14 9.25 -7.51 -6.21
C VAL A 14 9.42 -6.01 -6.03
N ARG A 15 10.09 -5.58 -4.95
CA ARG A 15 10.45 -4.17 -4.72
C ARG A 15 11.29 -3.60 -5.86
N LEU A 16 12.22 -4.39 -6.42
CA LEU A 16 13.00 -3.98 -7.59
C LEU A 16 12.12 -3.62 -8.79
N VAL A 17 11.16 -4.49 -9.13
CA VAL A 17 10.27 -4.24 -10.28
C VAL A 17 9.37 -3.05 -10.00
N ALA A 18 8.84 -2.94 -8.78
CA ALA A 18 8.07 -1.78 -8.35
C ALA A 18 8.88 -0.48 -8.46
N GLU A 19 10.16 -0.49 -8.08
CA GLU A 19 11.05 0.66 -8.20
C GLU A 19 11.26 1.06 -9.65
N VAL A 20 11.49 0.09 -10.54
CA VAL A 20 11.61 0.39 -11.97
C VAL A 20 10.30 0.93 -12.56
N CYS A 21 9.14 0.44 -12.12
CA CYS A 21 7.87 1.04 -12.50
C CYS A 21 7.78 2.51 -12.05
N ARG A 22 8.21 2.84 -10.82
CA ARG A 22 8.24 4.23 -10.32
C ARG A 22 9.20 5.12 -11.09
N GLU A 23 10.43 4.66 -11.29
CA GLU A 23 11.45 5.36 -12.08
C GLU A 23 10.99 5.64 -13.50
N LYS A 24 10.14 4.76 -14.07
CA LYS A 24 9.55 4.94 -15.39
C LYS A 24 8.19 5.64 -15.37
N GLU A 25 7.70 6.06 -14.20
CA GLU A 25 6.37 6.67 -14.01
C GLU A 25 5.23 5.79 -14.59
N VAL A 26 5.38 4.47 -14.47
CA VAL A 26 4.43 3.49 -14.98
C VAL A 26 3.50 3.05 -13.84
N PRO A 27 2.18 3.25 -13.98
CA PRO A 27 1.25 2.72 -13.00
C PRO A 27 1.26 1.19 -13.05
N TYR A 28 1.26 0.56 -11.86
CA TYR A 28 1.18 -0.89 -11.72
C TYR A 28 0.22 -1.28 -10.58
N GLU A 29 -0.40 -2.45 -10.71
CA GLU A 29 -1.22 -3.09 -9.69
C GLU A 29 -0.38 -4.20 -9.05
N LEU A 30 -0.12 -4.12 -7.74
CA LEU A 30 0.52 -5.23 -7.02
C LEU A 30 -0.55 -6.27 -6.64
N VAL A 31 -0.50 -7.43 -7.30
CA VAL A 31 -1.33 -8.59 -6.96
C VAL A 31 -0.60 -9.39 -5.90
N ASN A 32 -1.14 -9.40 -4.68
CA ASN A 32 -0.53 -10.06 -3.53
C ASN A 32 -0.43 -11.58 -3.74
N VAL A 33 0.73 -12.14 -3.41
CA VAL A 33 1.02 -13.58 -3.43
C VAL A 33 1.45 -13.99 -2.03
N GLU A 34 0.78 -14.96 -1.43
CA GLU A 34 1.03 -15.48 -0.08
C GLU A 34 2.31 -16.34 -0.05
N VAL A 35 3.47 -15.68 -0.14
CA VAL A 35 4.78 -16.33 -0.19
C VAL A 35 5.09 -17.14 1.07
N TYR A 36 4.61 -16.70 2.25
CA TYR A 36 4.82 -17.42 3.51
C TYR A 36 3.98 -18.70 3.61
N LYS A 37 2.81 -18.74 2.95
CA LYS A 37 1.97 -19.94 2.83
C LYS A 37 2.38 -20.84 1.67
N GLY A 38 3.40 -20.44 0.90
CA GLY A 38 3.90 -21.24 -0.22
C GLY A 38 3.07 -21.14 -1.50
N GLU A 39 2.22 -20.11 -1.67
CA GLU A 39 1.38 -19.95 -2.88
C GLU A 39 2.21 -19.96 -4.17
N HIS A 40 3.33 -19.23 -4.16
CA HIS A 40 4.33 -19.20 -5.24
C HIS A 40 4.95 -20.57 -5.59
N LYS A 41 4.71 -21.62 -4.78
CA LYS A 41 5.16 -22.99 -5.03
C LYS A 41 4.07 -23.89 -5.63
N THR A 42 2.82 -23.43 -5.69
CA THR A 42 1.68 -24.21 -6.22
C THR A 42 1.81 -24.43 -7.74
N PRO A 43 1.19 -25.49 -8.29
CA PRO A 43 1.15 -25.72 -9.73
C PRO A 43 0.53 -24.54 -10.51
N ALA A 44 -0.55 -23.94 -9.96
CA ALA A 44 -1.24 -22.80 -10.58
C ALA A 44 -0.31 -21.58 -10.74
N PHE A 45 0.49 -21.26 -9.71
CA PHE A 45 1.45 -20.17 -9.82
C PHE A 45 2.61 -20.51 -10.76
N ARG A 46 3.07 -21.78 -10.75
CA ARG A 46 4.17 -22.25 -11.60
C ARG A 46 3.84 -22.30 -13.08
N GLU A 47 2.57 -22.22 -13.46
CA GLU A 47 2.17 -22.02 -14.86
C GLU A 47 2.75 -20.71 -15.42
N PHE A 48 2.76 -19.65 -14.61
CA PHE A 48 3.28 -18.33 -15.00
C PHE A 48 4.76 -18.14 -14.65
N GLN A 49 5.22 -18.74 -13.54
CA GLN A 49 6.63 -18.70 -13.14
C GLN A 49 7.12 -20.10 -12.73
N PRO A 50 7.65 -20.88 -13.70
CA PRO A 50 8.03 -22.29 -13.54
C PRO A 50 9.01 -22.58 -12.40
N PHE A 51 9.85 -21.61 -12.00
CA PHE A 51 10.80 -21.78 -10.90
C PHE A 51 10.16 -21.64 -9.51
N GLY A 52 8.87 -21.29 -9.46
CA GLY A 52 8.14 -21.07 -8.21
C GLY A 52 8.77 -19.95 -7.38
N GLN A 53 9.10 -18.84 -8.02
CA GLN A 53 9.70 -17.64 -7.42
C GLN A 53 8.82 -16.43 -7.72
N VAL A 54 9.00 -15.33 -7.00
CA VAL A 54 8.35 -14.05 -7.31
C VAL A 54 9.42 -13.04 -7.74
N PRO A 55 9.09 -12.05 -8.60
CA PRO A 55 7.81 -11.79 -9.26
C PRO A 55 7.63 -12.46 -10.64
N TYR A 56 6.39 -12.40 -11.14
CA TYR A 56 6.08 -12.28 -12.58
C TYR A 56 5.17 -11.07 -12.84
N ILE A 57 5.06 -10.63 -14.08
CA ILE A 57 4.10 -9.61 -14.51
C ILE A 57 3.11 -10.17 -15.53
N ASP A 58 1.92 -9.58 -15.56
CA ASP A 58 0.95 -9.65 -16.65
C ASP A 58 0.74 -8.23 -17.21
N ASP A 59 1.13 -8.05 -18.48
CA ASP A 59 0.98 -6.81 -19.21
C ASP A 59 0.09 -7.05 -20.44
N ASP A 60 -1.22 -7.00 -20.21
CA ASP A 60 -2.26 -7.23 -21.23
C ASP A 60 -2.16 -8.63 -21.89
N GLY A 61 -2.03 -9.67 -21.05
CA GLY A 61 -1.89 -11.06 -21.49
C GLY A 61 -0.45 -11.45 -21.84
N PHE A 62 0.49 -10.50 -21.87
CA PHE A 62 1.91 -10.81 -21.97
C PHE A 62 2.48 -11.14 -20.59
N ILE A 63 2.71 -12.44 -20.36
CA ILE A 63 3.31 -12.93 -19.11
C ILE A 63 4.84 -12.93 -19.23
N LEU A 64 5.50 -12.27 -18.27
CA LEU A 64 6.97 -12.25 -18.18
C LEU A 64 7.43 -12.47 -16.75
N TYR A 65 8.38 -13.38 -16.57
CA TYR A 65 9.02 -13.69 -15.29
C TYR A 65 10.54 -13.44 -15.38
N GLU A 66 11.23 -13.49 -14.24
CA GLU A 66 12.60 -12.99 -14.00
C GLU A 66 12.69 -11.47 -13.82
N SER A 67 12.97 -11.02 -12.59
CA SER A 67 12.95 -9.59 -12.22
C SER A 67 13.84 -8.71 -13.11
N ARG A 68 15.05 -9.15 -13.46
CA ARG A 68 15.95 -8.39 -14.34
C ARG A 68 15.41 -8.30 -15.78
N ALA A 69 14.77 -9.35 -16.28
CA ALA A 69 14.14 -9.35 -17.60
C ALA A 69 12.91 -8.41 -17.61
N ILE A 70 12.07 -8.49 -16.57
CA ILE A 70 10.94 -7.60 -16.35
C ILE A 70 11.38 -6.13 -16.32
N CYS A 71 12.44 -5.82 -15.56
CA CYS A 71 12.96 -4.45 -15.47
C CYS A 71 13.44 -3.93 -16.83
N LYS A 72 14.19 -4.75 -17.59
CA LYS A 72 14.63 -4.39 -18.96
C LYS A 72 13.44 -4.18 -19.90
N TYR A 73 12.42 -5.03 -19.81
CA TYR A 73 11.19 -4.90 -20.58
C TYR A 73 10.47 -3.58 -20.31
N ILE A 74 10.23 -3.24 -19.03
CA ILE A 74 9.59 -1.99 -18.62
C ILE A 74 10.43 -0.78 -19.07
N ALA A 75 11.75 -0.80 -18.84
CA ALA A 75 12.61 0.29 -19.24
C ALA A 75 12.63 0.53 -20.77
N LYS A 76 12.61 -0.55 -21.58
CA LYS A 76 12.55 -0.45 -23.04
C LYS A 76 11.16 -0.06 -23.54
N LYS A 77 10.08 -0.63 -22.99
CA LYS A 77 8.69 -0.32 -23.38
C LYS A 77 8.33 1.14 -23.11
N TYR A 78 8.78 1.68 -21.98
CA TYR A 78 8.48 3.05 -21.53
C TYR A 78 9.69 3.99 -21.69
N ALA A 79 10.52 3.79 -22.71
CA ALA A 79 11.77 4.54 -22.90
C ALA A 79 11.57 6.07 -23.00
N SER A 80 10.37 6.54 -23.38
CA SER A 80 10.02 7.94 -23.59
C SER A 80 9.54 8.71 -22.35
N GLN A 81 9.39 8.07 -21.18
CA GLN A 81 8.88 8.68 -19.94
C GLN A 81 9.73 8.30 -18.73
N GLY A 82 9.60 9.03 -17.62
CA GLY A 82 10.43 8.84 -16.43
C GLY A 82 11.94 8.96 -16.69
N THR A 83 12.74 8.27 -15.89
CA THR A 83 14.21 8.33 -15.98
C THR A 83 14.70 7.83 -17.35
N PRO A 84 15.44 8.67 -18.11
CA PRO A 84 15.90 8.31 -19.44
C PRO A 84 17.09 7.35 -19.38
N ASN A 85 17.28 6.57 -20.45
CA ASN A 85 18.48 5.76 -20.69
C ASN A 85 18.83 4.72 -19.59
N LEU A 86 17.85 4.26 -18.79
CA LEU A 86 18.06 3.14 -17.85
C LEU A 86 18.57 1.86 -18.54
N VAL A 87 18.21 1.69 -19.81
CA VAL A 87 18.87 0.76 -20.75
C VAL A 87 19.32 1.56 -21.98
N PRO A 88 20.62 1.75 -22.20
CA PRO A 88 21.11 2.51 -23.35
C PRO A 88 20.82 1.82 -24.69
N ASN A 89 20.60 2.61 -25.75
CA ASN A 89 20.38 2.11 -27.12
C ASN A 89 21.66 2.14 -27.99
N ASP A 90 22.68 2.91 -27.61
CA ASP A 90 23.96 2.88 -28.32
C ASP A 90 24.65 1.53 -28.09
N PRO A 91 25.14 0.83 -29.14
CA PRO A 91 25.70 -0.52 -28.98
C PRO A 91 26.85 -0.62 -27.98
N LYS A 92 27.68 0.43 -27.84
CA LYS A 92 28.79 0.41 -26.88
C LYS A 92 28.28 0.68 -25.46
N ALA A 93 27.36 1.62 -25.30
CA ALA A 93 26.74 1.89 -24.01
C ALA A 93 25.89 0.70 -23.52
N GLU A 94 25.15 0.03 -24.41
CA GLU A 94 24.41 -1.20 -24.09
C GLU A 94 25.37 -2.33 -23.69
N ALA A 95 26.52 -2.47 -24.36
CA ALA A 95 27.54 -3.44 -23.96
C ALA A 95 28.14 -3.16 -22.57
N LEU A 96 28.37 -1.89 -22.22
CA LEU A 96 28.83 -1.50 -20.88
C LEU A 96 27.74 -1.73 -19.81
N PHE A 97 26.48 -1.44 -20.15
CA PHE A 97 25.35 -1.78 -19.30
C PHE A 97 25.25 -3.29 -19.04
N GLU A 98 25.34 -4.12 -20.08
CA GLU A 98 25.30 -5.58 -19.92
C GLU A 98 26.51 -6.12 -19.16
N GLN A 99 27.69 -5.51 -19.33
CA GLN A 99 28.86 -5.80 -18.51
C GLN A 99 28.57 -5.52 -17.03
N ALA A 100 28.04 -4.34 -16.70
CA ALA A 100 27.68 -3.95 -15.34
C ALA A 100 26.60 -4.87 -14.73
N ALA A 101 25.55 -5.17 -15.48
CA ALA A 101 24.50 -6.10 -15.06
C ALA A 101 25.03 -7.52 -14.81
N SER A 102 25.99 -7.98 -15.63
CA SER A 102 26.65 -9.28 -15.44
C SER A 102 27.56 -9.29 -14.22
N ILE A 103 28.25 -8.18 -13.95
CA ILE A 103 29.06 -7.98 -12.75
C ILE A 103 28.18 -8.05 -11.49
N GLU A 104 27.03 -7.38 -11.49
CA GLU A 104 26.05 -7.45 -10.39
C GLU A 104 25.58 -8.89 -10.16
N ALA A 105 25.07 -9.55 -11.21
CA ALA A 105 24.49 -10.88 -11.13
C ALA A 105 25.49 -11.96 -10.68
N SER A 106 26.79 -11.77 -10.97
CA SER A 106 27.83 -12.77 -10.69
C SER A 106 28.68 -12.45 -9.46
N ASN A 107 28.88 -11.17 -9.13
CA ASN A 107 29.82 -10.74 -8.10
C ASN A 107 29.17 -10.01 -6.92
N PHE A 108 27.89 -9.63 -7.02
CA PHE A 108 27.18 -9.01 -5.90
C PHE A 108 26.02 -9.90 -5.44
N TYR A 109 25.08 -10.17 -6.35
CA TYR A 109 23.83 -10.87 -6.06
C TYR A 109 24.00 -12.18 -5.29
N PRO A 110 24.88 -13.13 -5.70
CA PRO A 110 24.94 -14.45 -5.04
C PRO A 110 25.37 -14.36 -3.57
N PHE A 111 26.21 -13.38 -3.24
CA PHE A 111 26.68 -13.17 -1.87
C PHE A 111 25.64 -12.43 -1.03
N ALA A 112 25.07 -11.34 -1.58
CA ALA A 112 24.08 -10.54 -0.88
C ALA A 112 22.79 -11.33 -0.62
N VAL A 113 22.29 -12.09 -1.61
CA VAL A 113 21.13 -12.97 -1.41
C VAL A 113 21.45 -14.11 -0.44
N GLY A 114 22.69 -14.62 -0.43
CA GLY A 114 23.14 -15.64 0.51
C GLY A 114 23.08 -15.14 1.95
N ILE A 115 23.58 -13.93 2.21
CA ILE A 115 23.55 -13.28 3.54
C ILE A 115 22.10 -13.06 3.97
N ALA A 116 21.28 -12.47 3.10
CA ALA A 116 19.86 -12.27 3.36
C ALA A 116 19.11 -13.59 3.62
N THR A 117 19.48 -14.66 2.90
CA THR A 117 18.88 -15.98 3.11
C THR A 117 19.20 -16.53 4.50
N GLU A 118 20.47 -16.47 4.91
CA GLU A 118 20.92 -16.97 6.21
C GLU A 118 20.37 -16.14 7.37
N LYS A 119 20.31 -14.81 7.26
CA LYS A 119 19.93 -13.91 8.38
C LYS A 119 18.44 -13.57 8.42
N ILE A 120 17.76 -13.48 7.28
CA ILE A 120 16.35 -13.08 7.20
C ILE A 120 15.45 -14.28 6.87
N ILE A 121 15.69 -14.97 5.75
CA ILE A 121 14.76 -16.00 5.27
C ILE A 121 14.72 -17.19 6.23
N LYS A 122 15.87 -17.66 6.71
CA LYS A 122 15.92 -18.77 7.67
C LYS A 122 15.20 -18.44 8.97
N LYS A 123 15.41 -17.24 9.52
CA LYS A 123 14.70 -16.76 10.72
C LYS A 123 13.17 -16.80 10.54
N HIS A 124 12.66 -16.35 9.40
CA HIS A 124 11.22 -16.42 9.09
C HIS A 124 10.70 -17.85 8.92
N ARG A 125 11.58 -18.82 8.64
CA ARG A 125 11.25 -20.25 8.53
C ARG A 125 11.53 -21.03 9.83
N GLY A 126 11.89 -20.35 10.92
CA GLY A 126 12.27 -21.01 12.18
C GLY A 126 13.56 -21.83 12.09
N LEU A 127 14.45 -21.49 11.15
CA LEU A 127 15.75 -22.12 10.96
C LEU A 127 16.86 -21.22 11.52
N GLU A 128 17.89 -21.84 12.10
CA GLU A 128 19.05 -21.13 12.62
C GLU A 128 20.01 -20.67 11.50
N PRO A 129 20.52 -19.43 11.56
CA PRO A 129 21.56 -18.95 10.67
C PRO A 129 22.86 -19.77 10.79
N ASN A 130 23.54 -20.01 9.67
CA ASN A 130 24.90 -20.54 9.70
C ASN A 130 25.91 -19.37 9.68
N GLU A 131 26.40 -18.97 10.85
CA GLU A 131 27.30 -17.82 10.99
C GLU A 131 28.67 -18.01 10.28
N VAL A 132 29.14 -19.26 10.13
CA VAL A 132 30.37 -19.55 9.35
C VAL A 132 30.13 -19.20 7.88
N LYS A 133 29.01 -19.66 7.33
CA LYS A 133 28.63 -19.36 5.95
C LYS A 133 28.36 -17.87 5.74
N VAL A 134 27.73 -17.20 6.70
CA VAL A 134 27.53 -15.74 6.64
C VAL A 134 28.88 -15.02 6.58
N SER A 135 29.84 -15.42 7.42
CA SER A 135 31.19 -14.86 7.41
C SER A 135 31.91 -15.10 6.08
N GLU A 136 31.81 -16.30 5.51
CA GLU A 136 32.36 -16.60 4.18
C GLU A 136 31.73 -15.73 3.08
N LEU A 137 30.41 -15.56 3.09
CA LEU A 137 29.70 -14.72 2.13
C LEU A 137 30.08 -13.24 2.28
N LEU A 138 30.21 -12.75 3.52
CA LEU A 138 30.64 -11.39 3.81
C LEU A 138 32.08 -11.14 3.33
N ASN A 139 33.00 -12.08 3.57
CA ASN A 139 34.38 -11.96 3.10
C ASN A 139 34.46 -11.91 1.58
N ASN A 140 33.70 -12.77 0.90
CA ASN A 140 33.63 -12.76 -0.55
C ASN A 140 33.02 -11.46 -1.07
N LEU A 141 31.90 -11.00 -0.49
CA LEU A 141 31.27 -9.75 -0.89
C LEU A 141 32.21 -8.55 -0.69
N ASN A 142 32.91 -8.47 0.44
CA ASN A 142 33.91 -7.43 0.69
C ASN A 142 34.99 -7.39 -0.40
N ALA A 143 35.57 -8.56 -0.74
CA ALA A 143 36.58 -8.64 -1.79
C ALA A 143 36.04 -8.20 -3.16
N LYS A 144 34.73 -8.37 -3.43
CA LYS A 144 34.11 -7.86 -4.66
C LYS A 144 33.87 -6.35 -4.58
N LEU A 145 33.43 -5.84 -3.44
CA LEU A 145 33.25 -4.40 -3.23
C LEU A 145 34.57 -3.62 -3.31
N ASP A 146 35.71 -4.23 -2.96
CA ASP A 146 37.04 -3.64 -3.19
C ASP A 146 37.32 -3.42 -4.69
N ILE A 147 36.82 -4.30 -5.56
CA ILE A 147 36.93 -4.14 -7.01
C ILE A 147 35.96 -3.06 -7.49
N TYR A 148 34.76 -3.00 -6.91
CA TYR A 148 33.78 -1.94 -7.23
C TYR A 148 34.33 -0.56 -6.90
N GLU A 149 35.05 -0.43 -5.78
CA GLU A 149 35.72 0.81 -5.39
C GLU A 149 36.71 1.29 -6.46
N VAL A 150 37.46 0.37 -7.08
CA VAL A 150 38.38 0.70 -8.18
C VAL A 150 37.64 1.10 -9.46
N ILE A 151 36.50 0.47 -9.74
CA ILE A 151 35.65 0.79 -10.90
C ILE A 151 35.05 2.17 -10.71
N LEU A 152 34.35 2.39 -9.60
CA LEU A 152 33.64 3.64 -9.29
C LEU A 152 34.61 4.80 -8.99
N GLY A 153 35.87 4.54 -8.66
CA GLY A 153 36.91 5.57 -8.65
C GLY A 153 37.21 6.19 -10.02
N LYS A 154 36.71 5.60 -11.12
CA LYS A 154 36.90 6.08 -12.50
C LYS A 154 35.63 6.61 -13.15
N GLN A 155 34.46 6.32 -12.58
CA GLN A 155 33.16 6.62 -13.17
C GLN A 155 32.06 6.72 -12.09
N ALA A 156 31.00 7.46 -12.36
CA ALA A 156 29.96 7.74 -11.36
C ALA A 156 29.06 6.54 -11.04
N TYR A 157 28.82 5.67 -12.03
CA TYR A 157 27.91 4.53 -11.96
C TYR A 157 28.57 3.29 -12.56
N LEU A 158 28.04 2.08 -12.32
CA LEU A 158 28.69 0.84 -12.75
C LEU A 158 28.78 0.69 -14.28
N ALA A 159 27.82 1.27 -15.01
CA ALA A 159 27.83 1.29 -16.47
C ALA A 159 28.51 2.53 -17.07
N GLY A 160 28.97 3.49 -16.26
CA GLY A 160 29.67 4.69 -16.73
C GLY A 160 29.22 5.98 -16.04
N GLY A 161 28.91 7.01 -16.85
CA GLY A 161 28.61 8.37 -16.36
C GLY A 161 27.16 8.63 -15.96
N SER A 162 26.23 7.72 -16.28
CA SER A 162 24.80 7.86 -15.99
C SER A 162 24.24 6.60 -15.33
N ILE A 163 23.19 6.78 -14.52
CA ILE A 163 22.46 5.68 -13.88
C ILE A 163 21.85 4.74 -14.92
N THR A 164 21.90 3.44 -14.64
CA THR A 164 21.27 2.39 -15.44
C THR A 164 20.55 1.38 -14.56
N LEU A 165 19.80 0.45 -15.16
CA LEU A 165 19.20 -0.66 -14.39
C LEU A 165 20.26 -1.49 -13.64
N ALA A 166 21.52 -1.53 -14.09
CA ALA A 166 22.57 -2.27 -13.41
C ALA A 166 22.83 -1.72 -12.00
N ASP A 167 22.70 -0.41 -11.82
CA ASP A 167 22.82 0.25 -10.53
C ASP A 167 21.60 -0.05 -9.65
N LEU A 168 20.38 0.03 -10.23
CA LEU A 168 19.13 -0.30 -9.52
C LEU A 168 19.06 -1.77 -9.07
N PHE A 169 19.67 -2.71 -9.79
CA PHE A 169 19.69 -4.13 -9.39
C PHE A 169 20.37 -4.37 -8.04
N HIS A 170 21.26 -3.48 -7.61
CA HIS A 170 21.93 -3.59 -6.32
C HIS A 170 21.03 -3.18 -5.14
N LEU A 171 20.04 -2.31 -5.37
CA LEU A 171 19.25 -1.68 -4.31
C LEU A 171 18.62 -2.69 -3.34
N PRO A 172 17.81 -3.69 -3.78
CA PRO A 172 17.02 -4.47 -2.83
C PRO A 172 17.85 -5.26 -1.83
N TYR A 173 18.95 -5.87 -2.30
CA TYR A 173 19.83 -6.64 -1.44
C TYR A 173 20.93 -5.79 -0.80
N GLY A 174 21.29 -4.66 -1.41
CA GLY A 174 22.17 -3.65 -0.82
C GLY A 174 21.55 -3.04 0.44
N THR A 175 20.31 -2.57 0.37
CA THR A 175 19.55 -2.05 1.52
C THR A 175 19.46 -3.09 2.65
N ILE A 176 19.15 -4.34 2.32
CA ILE A 176 19.12 -5.42 3.32
C ILE A 176 20.48 -5.61 4.00
N VAL A 177 21.55 -5.71 3.23
CA VAL A 177 22.87 -6.05 3.78
C VAL A 177 23.49 -4.87 4.53
N PHE A 178 23.44 -3.68 3.95
CA PHE A 178 24.12 -2.50 4.49
C PHE A 178 23.29 -1.78 5.56
N GLU A 179 21.97 -1.69 5.40
CA GLU A 179 21.11 -0.92 6.31
C GLU A 179 20.37 -1.83 7.29
N GLU A 180 19.56 -2.77 6.80
CA GLU A 180 18.68 -3.58 7.67
C GLU A 180 19.49 -4.52 8.59
N LEU A 181 20.55 -5.13 8.05
CA LEU A 181 21.47 -6.00 8.81
C LEU A 181 22.64 -5.23 9.42
N GLY A 182 22.90 -3.99 8.97
CA GLY A 182 23.92 -3.12 9.53
C GLY A 182 25.36 -3.58 9.30
N TYR A 183 25.64 -4.33 8.23
CA TYR A 183 27.01 -4.68 7.89
C TYR A 183 27.72 -3.49 7.22
N ASP A 184 28.53 -2.79 8.00
CA ASP A 184 29.33 -1.69 7.47
C ASP A 184 30.42 -2.20 6.51
N MET A 185 30.16 -1.98 5.23
CA MET A 185 31.08 -2.24 4.12
C MET A 185 31.30 -0.99 3.27
N LEU A 186 30.78 0.16 3.70
CA LEU A 186 30.76 1.39 2.91
C LEU A 186 31.74 2.43 3.48
N GLU A 187 32.03 2.44 4.79
CA GLU A 187 32.94 3.41 5.40
C GLU A 187 34.35 3.41 4.78
N SER A 188 34.87 2.23 4.42
CA SER A 188 36.19 2.07 3.81
C SER A 188 36.20 2.26 2.29
N ARG A 189 35.03 2.49 1.66
CA ARG A 189 34.84 2.50 0.20
C ARG A 189 34.03 3.72 -0.23
N PRO A 190 34.64 4.92 -0.24
CA PRO A 190 33.92 6.17 -0.48
C PRO A 190 33.26 6.24 -1.86
N ASN A 191 33.83 5.62 -2.90
CA ASN A 191 33.22 5.62 -4.23
C ASN A 191 32.00 4.70 -4.28
N VAL A 192 32.09 3.51 -3.66
CA VAL A 192 30.92 2.63 -3.48
C VAL A 192 29.85 3.34 -2.64
N ALA A 193 30.22 3.94 -1.52
CA ALA A 193 29.30 4.67 -0.65
C ALA A 193 28.62 5.84 -1.38
N SER A 194 29.36 6.59 -2.21
CA SER A 194 28.80 7.66 -3.03
C SER A 194 27.79 7.13 -4.05
N CYS A 195 28.09 6.02 -4.74
CA CYS A 195 27.16 5.40 -5.66
C CYS A 195 25.91 4.87 -4.93
N THR A 196 26.08 4.17 -3.81
CA THR A 196 24.97 3.60 -3.03
C THR A 196 24.09 4.70 -2.41
N SER A 197 24.68 5.75 -1.86
CA SER A 197 23.92 6.87 -1.27
C SER A 197 23.15 7.66 -2.32
N LEU A 198 23.68 7.82 -3.53
CA LEU A 198 22.92 8.41 -4.66
C LEU A 198 21.68 7.57 -4.99
N LEU A 199 21.79 6.24 -4.91
CA LEU A 199 20.66 5.34 -5.16
C LEU A 199 19.66 5.31 -3.98
N LEU A 200 20.14 5.37 -2.73
CA LEU A 200 19.29 5.36 -1.52
C LEU A 200 18.55 6.69 -1.31
N VAL A 201 19.12 7.82 -1.72
CA VAL A 201 18.41 9.11 -1.72
C VAL A 201 17.18 9.03 -2.61
N MET A 202 17.19 8.22 -3.68
CA MET A 202 16.02 7.99 -4.53
C MET A 202 14.94 7.17 -3.80
N ASP A 203 15.34 6.20 -2.97
CA ASP A 203 14.44 5.38 -2.13
C ASP A 203 13.86 6.17 -0.93
N GLU A 204 14.61 7.12 -0.35
CA GLU A 204 14.12 7.97 0.77
C GLU A 204 13.03 8.98 0.38
N PHE A 205 12.95 9.39 -0.90
CA PHE A 205 11.82 10.17 -1.40
C PHE A 205 10.55 9.31 -1.56
N ALA A 206 10.63 7.98 -1.40
CA ALA A 206 9.57 7.03 -1.70
C ALA A 206 8.84 6.43 -0.47
N VAL A 207 9.07 6.97 0.74
CA VAL A 207 8.27 6.65 1.93
C VAL A 207 7.39 7.84 2.32
N GLU A 208 6.50 8.24 1.41
CA GLU A 208 5.31 9.02 1.74
C GLU A 208 4.23 8.72 0.70
N ASP A 209 3.56 7.59 0.89
CA ASP A 209 2.14 7.46 0.58
C ASP A 209 1.57 6.36 1.49
N GLU A 210 1.56 6.65 2.79
CA GLU A 210 0.57 6.03 3.66
C GLU A 210 -0.79 6.40 3.09
N LYS A 211 -1.39 5.48 2.31
CA LYS A 211 -2.81 5.52 2.00
C LYS A 211 -3.54 5.71 3.32
N LYS A 212 -4.01 6.94 3.56
CA LYS A 212 -5.05 7.21 4.54
C LYS A 212 -6.14 6.15 4.33
N PRO A 213 -6.67 5.53 5.39
CA PRO A 213 -7.85 4.72 5.26
C PRO A 213 -8.91 5.58 4.58
N PHE A 214 -9.53 5.04 3.53
CA PHE A 214 -10.66 5.64 2.85
C PHE A 214 -11.77 5.85 3.88
N GLU A 215 -11.85 7.05 4.45
CA GLU A 215 -13.05 7.53 5.11
C GLU A 215 -13.98 7.97 3.97
N ALA A 216 -15.11 7.28 3.85
CA ALA A 216 -16.19 7.68 2.98
C ALA A 216 -16.78 9.00 3.52
N GLU A 217 -16.10 10.11 3.24
CA GLU A 217 -16.74 11.41 3.32
C GLU A 217 -17.83 11.44 2.25
N ALA A 218 -19.04 11.76 2.69
CA ALA A 218 -20.21 11.86 1.84
C ALA A 218 -19.87 12.72 0.62
N HIS A 219 -20.17 12.20 -0.58
CA HIS A 219 -20.12 12.98 -1.81
C HIS A 219 -20.87 14.30 -1.62
N ASN A 220 -20.12 15.38 -1.41
CA ASN A 220 -20.62 16.73 -1.62
C ASN A 220 -20.58 16.97 -3.12
N ASP A 221 -21.70 17.42 -3.69
CA ASP A 221 -21.86 17.78 -5.10
C ASP A 221 -20.93 18.93 -5.57
N GLU A 222 -20.00 19.42 -4.73
CA GLU A 222 -19.04 20.50 -5.01
C GLU A 222 -17.81 20.04 -5.80
N ASP A 223 -17.45 18.75 -5.80
CA ASP A 223 -16.24 18.23 -6.48
C ASP A 223 -16.42 17.98 -7.99
N THR A 224 -17.62 18.20 -8.53
CA THR A 224 -17.90 18.11 -9.98
C THR A 224 -17.89 19.47 -10.68
N GLN A 225 -17.62 20.57 -9.97
CA GLN A 225 -17.51 21.89 -10.59
C GLN A 225 -16.10 22.11 -11.15
N PRO A 226 -15.97 22.62 -12.39
CA PRO A 226 -14.67 23.01 -12.94
C PRO A 226 -14.05 24.10 -12.06
N ASP A 227 -12.73 24.00 -11.80
CA ASP A 227 -12.01 25.03 -11.05
C ASP A 227 -12.19 26.39 -11.75
N PRO A 228 -12.37 27.48 -10.98
CA PRO A 228 -12.58 28.80 -11.57
C PRO A 228 -11.36 29.22 -12.41
N ASP A 229 -11.61 29.74 -13.61
CA ASP A 229 -10.58 30.35 -14.45
C ASP A 229 -10.02 31.60 -13.75
N GLU A 230 -8.83 31.48 -13.17
CA GLU A 230 -8.16 32.57 -12.47
C GLU A 230 -6.90 33.04 -13.19
N GLU A 231 -6.69 34.36 -13.20
CA GLU A 231 -5.55 34.98 -13.86
C GLU A 231 -4.32 34.99 -12.94
N LEU A 232 -3.17 34.63 -13.51
CA LEU A 232 -1.86 34.77 -12.86
C LEU A 232 -1.43 36.24 -12.89
N MET A 233 -1.27 36.86 -11.73
CA MET A 233 -0.78 38.23 -11.62
C MET A 233 0.75 38.27 -11.83
N LEU A 234 1.17 38.77 -13.00
CA LEU A 234 2.58 38.89 -13.41
C LEU A 234 3.19 40.26 -13.10
N ASP A 235 2.37 41.26 -12.78
CA ASP A 235 2.77 42.65 -12.51
C ASP A 235 3.37 42.84 -11.10
N LYS A 236 3.06 41.92 -10.18
CA LYS A 236 3.43 41.97 -8.76
C LYS A 236 4.42 40.87 -8.39
N GLY A 237 5.71 41.10 -8.62
CA GLY A 237 6.77 40.26 -8.02
C GLY A 237 7.98 40.02 -8.91
N ASN A 238 8.67 41.10 -9.29
CA ASN A 238 10.01 41.01 -9.90
C ASN A 238 11.13 40.79 -8.86
N GLY A 239 10.80 40.20 -7.70
CA GLY A 239 11.76 39.92 -6.65
C GLY A 239 12.78 38.86 -7.09
N ARG A 240 14.04 39.02 -6.67
CA ARG A 240 15.06 37.97 -6.80
C ARG A 240 15.19 37.27 -5.45
N VAL A 241 14.97 35.97 -5.42
CA VAL A 241 14.98 35.16 -4.21
C VAL A 241 16.08 34.11 -4.26
N TRP A 242 16.44 33.58 -3.10
CA TRP A 242 17.40 32.48 -2.98
C TRP A 242 16.63 31.23 -2.58
N LEU A 243 16.88 30.11 -3.26
CA LEU A 243 16.35 28.82 -2.88
C LEU A 243 17.39 28.13 -2.00
N VAL A 244 17.02 27.79 -0.76
CA VAL A 244 17.94 27.16 0.19
C VAL A 244 17.38 25.81 0.63
N LYS A 245 18.11 24.72 0.36
CA LYS A 245 17.80 23.39 0.90
C LYS A 245 18.25 23.31 2.36
N ILE A 246 17.32 23.04 3.26
CA ILE A 246 17.53 23.06 4.73
C ILE A 246 17.42 21.64 5.30
N PRO A 247 18.34 21.21 6.19
CA PRO A 247 18.22 19.93 6.89
C PRO A 247 16.92 19.78 7.69
N LYS A 248 16.27 18.61 7.60
CA LYS A 248 14.95 18.35 8.21
C LYS A 248 14.89 18.65 9.71
N HIS A 249 15.96 18.38 10.47
CA HIS A 249 15.98 18.66 11.91
C HIS A 249 15.97 20.15 12.24
N LEU A 250 16.61 20.98 11.40
CA LEU A 250 16.60 22.43 11.57
C LEU A 250 15.22 22.98 11.21
N MET A 251 14.60 22.45 10.15
CA MET A 251 13.22 22.80 9.79
C MET A 251 12.24 22.46 10.91
N VAL A 252 12.34 21.26 11.51
CA VAL A 252 11.51 20.86 12.66
C VAL A 252 11.72 21.80 13.86
N ARG A 253 12.96 22.23 14.13
CA ARG A 253 13.25 23.19 15.20
C ARG A 253 12.58 24.54 14.96
N TRP A 254 12.64 25.07 13.73
CA TRP A 254 11.99 26.35 13.40
C TRP A 254 10.47 26.25 13.37
N ALA A 255 9.93 25.13 12.87
CA ALA A 255 8.48 24.88 12.85
C ALA A 255 7.87 24.68 14.24
N ALA A 256 8.67 24.35 15.25
CA ALA A 256 8.22 24.23 16.64
C ALA A 256 8.03 25.58 17.35
N ILE A 257 8.42 26.69 16.72
CA ILE A 257 8.31 28.04 17.28
C ILE A 257 6.99 28.65 16.79
N ASP A 258 6.02 28.79 17.70
CA ASP A 258 4.65 29.27 17.41
C ASP A 258 4.49 30.79 17.64
N THR A 259 5.61 31.50 17.80
CA THR A 259 5.64 32.93 18.10
C THR A 259 6.25 33.69 16.94
N GLU A 260 5.53 34.70 16.47
CA GLU A 260 5.99 35.59 15.41
C GLU A 260 7.15 36.48 15.87
N ASP A 261 7.90 37.04 14.92
CA ASP A 261 8.99 37.99 15.13
C ASP A 261 10.19 37.49 15.98
N ILE A 262 10.42 36.18 16.06
CA ILE A 262 11.60 35.60 16.73
C ILE A 262 12.82 35.55 15.81
N HIS A 263 13.98 35.91 16.36
CA HIS A 263 15.27 35.75 15.69
C HIS A 263 15.68 34.27 15.60
N LEU A 264 15.54 33.67 14.42
CA LEU A 264 15.85 32.25 14.19
C LEU A 264 17.33 31.97 13.94
N ALA A 265 18.02 32.85 13.23
CA ALA A 265 19.41 32.70 12.84
C ALA A 265 20.02 33.99 12.29
N THR A 266 21.35 34.08 12.34
CA THR A 266 22.13 35.14 11.68
C THR A 266 22.91 34.58 10.49
N ILE A 267 22.73 35.18 9.31
CA ILE A 267 23.48 34.82 8.09
C ILE A 267 24.65 35.80 7.91
N ARG A 268 25.85 35.27 7.64
CA ARG A 268 27.04 36.07 7.37
C ARG A 268 27.69 35.68 6.05
N VAL A 269 28.00 36.69 5.24
CA VAL A 269 28.62 36.54 3.93
C VAL A 269 30.06 37.04 3.98
N TYR A 270 31.02 36.15 3.71
CA TYR A 270 32.44 36.45 3.63
C TYR A 270 32.85 36.56 2.15
N LYS A 271 32.84 37.78 1.62
CA LYS A 271 33.03 38.07 0.18
C LYS A 271 34.36 37.59 -0.38
N ASN A 272 35.43 37.69 0.41
CA ASN A 272 36.79 37.39 -0.02
C ASN A 272 37.24 35.98 0.37
N ALA A 273 36.38 35.21 1.05
CA ALA A 273 36.69 33.85 1.46
C ALA A 273 36.18 32.86 0.42
N VAL A 274 36.98 31.82 0.17
CA VAL A 274 36.68 30.75 -0.77
C VAL A 274 36.20 29.52 0.02
N SER A 275 35.15 28.86 -0.46
CA SER A 275 34.66 27.60 0.09
C SER A 275 35.68 26.46 -0.12
N PRO A 276 35.57 25.34 0.59
CA PRO A 276 36.35 24.12 0.29
C PRO A 276 36.17 23.64 -1.17
N SER A 277 35.03 23.98 -1.80
CA SER A 277 34.72 23.71 -3.20
C SER A 277 35.29 24.74 -4.19
N GLY A 278 36.11 25.69 -3.72
CA GLY A 278 36.80 26.67 -4.58
C GLY A 278 35.94 27.86 -5.02
N ARG A 279 34.75 28.06 -4.45
CA ARG A 279 33.80 29.11 -4.84
C ARG A 279 33.75 30.25 -3.82
N SER A 280 33.61 31.50 -4.26
CA SER A 280 33.33 32.67 -3.42
C SER A 280 31.95 33.24 -3.77
N PRO A 281 31.22 33.85 -2.82
CA PRO A 281 31.58 34.12 -1.42
C PRO A 281 31.29 32.92 -0.50
N ARG A 282 32.00 32.84 0.63
CA ARG A 282 31.70 31.85 1.67
C ARG A 282 30.60 32.34 2.60
N ILE A 283 29.55 31.56 2.81
CA ILE A 283 28.34 31.99 3.56
C ILE A 283 28.10 31.04 4.72
N PHE A 284 27.83 31.60 5.91
CA PHE A 284 27.53 30.84 7.12
C PHE A 284 26.24 31.30 7.76
N LEU A 285 25.53 30.33 8.35
CA LEU A 285 24.35 30.54 9.17
C LEU A 285 24.67 30.12 10.61
N PHE A 286 24.47 31.05 11.53
CA PHE A 286 24.71 30.90 12.96
C PHE A 286 23.39 30.82 13.69
N LEU A 287 23.18 29.74 14.45
CA LEU A 287 22.01 29.63 15.32
C LEU A 287 22.26 30.33 16.66
N PRO A 288 21.21 30.82 17.34
CA PRO A 288 21.32 31.30 18.72
C PRO A 288 21.87 30.20 19.65
N PRO A 289 22.71 30.56 20.66
CA PRO A 289 23.27 29.60 21.62
C PRO A 289 22.19 28.88 22.45
N ASP A 290 21.10 29.58 22.76
CA ASP A 290 19.93 29.03 23.45
C ASP A 290 18.74 28.99 22.47
N PRO A 291 18.10 27.84 22.25
CA PRO A 291 16.90 27.73 21.43
C PRO A 291 15.72 28.58 21.89
N ASN A 292 15.67 28.95 23.18
CA ASN A 292 14.54 29.62 23.82
C ASN A 292 14.84 31.08 24.26
N ASP A 293 16.09 31.56 24.12
CA ASP A 293 16.45 32.95 24.42
C ASP A 293 16.51 33.74 23.10
N PRO A 294 15.55 34.65 22.83
CA PRO A 294 15.52 35.44 21.61
C PRO A 294 16.58 36.56 21.61
N THR A 295 17.40 36.70 22.66
CA THR A 295 18.45 37.72 22.66
C THR A 295 19.51 37.42 21.61
N PRO A 296 19.79 38.35 20.68
CA PRO A 296 20.90 38.23 19.76
C PRO A 296 22.20 38.34 20.56
N ARG A 297 22.72 37.22 21.05
CA ARG A 297 24.08 37.17 21.58
C ARG A 297 25.00 36.97 20.40
N ASP A 298 25.86 37.95 20.13
CA ASP A 298 26.90 37.84 19.10
C ASP A 298 27.74 36.58 19.39
N PRO A 299 27.55 35.49 18.62
CA PRO A 299 28.30 34.27 18.88
C PRO A 299 29.75 34.55 18.48
N VAL A 300 30.73 34.30 19.36
CA VAL A 300 32.15 34.61 19.11
C VAL A 300 32.52 34.30 17.65
N LEU A 301 32.72 35.38 16.90
CA LEU A 301 32.70 35.37 15.45
C LEU A 301 34.04 34.84 14.92
N PRO A 302 34.04 33.84 14.03
CA PRO A 302 35.29 33.35 13.44
C PRO A 302 35.89 34.42 12.51
N VAL A 303 37.16 34.75 12.74
CA VAL A 303 37.97 35.60 11.84
C VAL A 303 38.74 34.67 10.90
N PHE A 304 38.47 34.76 9.61
CA PHE A 304 39.20 34.03 8.58
C PHE A 304 40.33 34.91 8.05
N SER A 305 41.57 34.41 8.04
CA SER A 305 42.65 35.04 7.28
C SER A 305 42.50 34.70 5.79
N PRO A 306 43.12 35.45 4.87
CA PRO A 306 43.07 35.17 3.43
C PRO A 306 43.49 33.74 3.05
N ASP A 307 44.28 33.07 3.90
CA ASP A 307 44.89 31.76 3.62
C ASP A 307 44.50 30.65 4.62
N ALA A 308 43.57 30.85 5.55
CA ALA A 308 43.38 29.91 6.67
C ALA A 308 42.03 29.16 6.67
N ALA A 309 42.14 27.83 6.70
CA ALA A 309 41.20 26.97 7.42
C ALA A 309 41.14 27.43 8.89
N PHE A 310 39.94 27.56 9.44
CA PHE A 310 39.66 28.13 10.75
C PHE A 310 40.43 27.43 11.90
N ILE A 311 41.00 28.21 12.83
CA ILE A 311 41.61 27.75 14.09
C ILE A 311 40.60 27.96 15.23
N PRO A 312 40.10 26.92 15.91
CA PRO A 312 39.26 27.08 17.09
C PRO A 312 40.14 27.19 18.34
N SER A 313 40.11 28.34 19.01
CA SER A 313 40.50 28.45 20.42
C SER A 313 39.47 29.31 21.17
N VAL A 314 38.48 28.66 21.77
CA VAL A 314 37.79 29.24 22.92
C VAL A 314 37.66 28.13 23.96
N GLU A 315 38.51 28.20 24.99
CA GLU A 315 38.37 27.39 26.21
C GLU A 315 37.00 27.69 26.84
N GLY A 316 36.21 26.65 27.06
CA GLY A 316 35.07 26.68 27.99
C GLY A 316 33.73 27.24 27.48
N GLY A 317 33.55 27.53 26.19
CA GLY A 317 32.28 28.00 25.64
C GLY A 317 31.45 26.92 24.93
N MET A 318 30.14 26.87 25.19
CA MET A 318 29.16 26.04 24.48
C MET A 318 29.29 26.24 22.96
N GLN A 319 29.63 25.18 22.21
CA GLN A 319 29.80 25.26 20.76
C GLN A 319 28.45 25.58 20.11
N VAL A 320 28.36 26.77 19.50
CA VAL A 320 27.16 27.22 18.77
C VAL A 320 26.96 26.34 17.54
N ASP A 321 25.73 25.88 17.30
CA ASP A 321 25.36 25.15 16.09
C ASP A 321 25.50 26.07 14.86
N ARG A 322 26.32 25.64 13.90
CA ARG A 322 26.70 26.42 12.72
C ARG A 322 26.51 25.61 11.44
N TYR A 323 26.07 26.30 10.40
CA TYR A 323 25.80 25.71 9.10
C TYR A 323 26.53 26.51 8.02
N GLU A 324 27.18 25.82 7.09
CA GLU A 324 27.76 26.42 5.91
C GLU A 324 26.73 26.38 4.78
N LEU A 325 26.48 27.52 4.16
CA LEU A 325 25.59 27.63 3.02
C LEU A 325 26.45 27.56 1.76
N GLU A 326 26.35 26.43 1.06
CA GLU A 326 27.06 26.17 -0.18
C GLU A 326 26.21 26.58 -1.37
N MET A 327 26.73 27.46 -2.22
CA MET A 327 26.06 27.86 -3.46
C MET A 327 26.25 26.78 -4.52
N VAL A 328 25.14 26.14 -4.91
CA VAL A 328 25.09 25.06 -5.90
C VAL A 328 25.07 25.66 -7.30
N ASN A 329 24.13 26.57 -7.54
CA ASN A 329 23.96 27.29 -8.80
C ASN A 329 24.01 28.80 -8.55
N GLU A 330 24.92 29.49 -9.24
CA GLU A 330 25.12 30.93 -9.11
C GLU A 330 24.07 31.74 -9.89
N ASP A 331 23.63 31.27 -11.06
CA ASP A 331 22.58 31.95 -11.81
C ASP A 331 21.55 30.92 -12.28
N VAL A 332 20.36 31.02 -11.67
CA VAL A 332 19.19 30.22 -12.03
C VAL A 332 18.24 31.09 -12.85
N GLU A 333 17.87 30.64 -14.04
CA GLU A 333 17.00 31.42 -14.95
C GLU A 333 15.57 30.86 -15.04
N ASN A 334 15.40 29.55 -14.80
CA ASN A 334 14.17 28.82 -15.11
C ASN A 334 13.30 28.46 -13.89
N GLN A 335 13.62 28.99 -12.71
CA GLN A 335 12.84 28.73 -11.50
C GLN A 335 12.08 29.98 -11.06
N LEU A 336 10.76 29.83 -10.95
CA LEU A 336 9.81 30.87 -10.58
C LEU A 336 9.17 30.51 -9.23
N VAL A 337 8.95 31.52 -8.40
CA VAL A 337 8.19 31.38 -7.15
C VAL A 337 6.81 31.96 -7.36
N VAL A 338 5.81 31.10 -7.24
CA VAL A 338 4.40 31.46 -7.34
C VAL A 338 3.79 31.30 -5.94
N ALA A 339 3.14 32.36 -5.46
CA ALA A 339 2.40 32.34 -4.21
C ALA A 339 0.90 32.32 -4.51
N GLU A 340 0.18 31.49 -3.77
CA GLU A 340 -1.26 31.37 -3.84
C GLU A 340 -1.87 31.76 -2.51
N ARG A 341 -2.97 32.51 -2.53
CA ARG A 341 -3.75 32.83 -1.34
C ARG A 341 -5.24 32.73 -1.64
N PRO A 342 -6.10 32.41 -0.67
CA PRO A 342 -7.55 32.53 -0.82
C PRO A 342 -7.94 33.95 -1.26
N LYS A 343 -8.89 34.05 -2.19
CA LYS A 343 -9.39 35.33 -2.64
C LYS A 343 -10.29 35.93 -1.57
N ASP A 344 -9.94 37.12 -1.07
CA ASP A 344 -10.78 37.83 -0.10
C ASP A 344 -12.18 38.05 -0.69
N PRO A 345 -13.27 37.86 0.08
CA PRO A 345 -14.60 38.25 -0.37
C PRO A 345 -14.59 39.76 -0.61
N GLY A 346 -14.72 40.15 -1.89
CA GLY A 346 -14.69 41.55 -2.28
C GLY A 346 -15.73 42.39 -1.54
N PRO A 347 -15.54 43.72 -1.43
CA PRO A 347 -16.50 44.59 -0.76
C PRO A 347 -17.90 44.43 -1.38
N GLN A 348 -18.90 44.23 -0.53
CA GLN A 348 -20.31 44.11 -0.91
C GLN A 348 -20.78 45.40 -1.60
N GLY A 349 -20.69 45.47 -2.94
CA GLY A 349 -21.07 46.70 -3.62
C GLY A 349 -20.98 46.75 -5.14
N SER A 350 -20.40 45.75 -5.82
CA SER A 350 -20.38 45.73 -7.29
C SER A 350 -20.98 44.44 -7.84
N ASN A 351 -22.01 44.59 -8.68
CA ASN A 351 -22.63 43.52 -9.46
C ASN A 351 -21.59 42.78 -10.33
N SER A 352 -21.07 41.65 -9.88
CA SER A 352 -20.59 40.54 -10.73
C SER A 352 -19.97 39.40 -9.90
N ALA A 353 -20.32 38.17 -10.27
CA ALA A 353 -19.76 36.87 -9.87
C ALA A 353 -20.08 36.39 -8.45
N SER A 354 -20.70 35.22 -8.38
CA SER A 354 -20.89 34.43 -7.15
C SER A 354 -19.56 34.25 -6.43
N TYR A 355 -19.54 34.48 -5.12
CA TYR A 355 -18.41 34.12 -4.26
C TYR A 355 -18.14 32.61 -4.42
N ASN A 356 -16.98 32.28 -5.00
CA ASN A 356 -16.53 30.89 -5.11
C ASN A 356 -15.51 30.63 -3.98
N PRO A 357 -15.79 29.74 -3.01
CA PRO A 357 -14.85 29.44 -1.92
C PRO A 357 -13.56 28.76 -2.39
N ARG A 358 -13.56 28.18 -3.60
CA ARG A 358 -12.38 27.62 -4.26
C ARG A 358 -11.54 28.69 -4.97
N ALA A 359 -12.00 29.94 -5.04
CA ALA A 359 -11.25 31.02 -5.66
C ALA A 359 -9.96 31.34 -4.90
N ARG A 360 -8.89 31.59 -5.64
CA ARG A 360 -7.55 31.89 -5.17
C ARG A 360 -7.08 33.18 -5.83
N THR A 361 -5.88 33.60 -5.47
CA THR A 361 -5.22 34.75 -6.05
C THR A 361 -3.77 34.33 -6.21
N THR A 362 -3.41 34.05 -7.45
CA THR A 362 -2.10 33.50 -7.81
C THR A 362 -1.19 34.62 -8.26
N ILE A 363 -0.03 34.74 -7.62
CA ILE A 363 0.92 35.84 -7.81
C ILE A 363 2.28 35.26 -8.16
N LEU A 364 2.91 35.77 -9.23
CA LEU A 364 4.32 35.49 -9.50
C LEU A 364 5.18 36.35 -8.57
N THR A 365 5.63 35.78 -7.45
CA THR A 365 6.33 36.47 -6.36
C THR A 365 7.78 36.84 -6.69
N GLY A 366 8.45 36.00 -7.49
CA GLY A 366 9.86 36.24 -7.83
C GLY A 366 10.49 35.16 -8.70
N ARG A 367 11.73 35.41 -9.09
CA ARG A 367 12.59 34.43 -9.76
C ARG A 367 13.71 34.02 -8.82
N VAL A 368 13.99 32.72 -8.76
CA VAL A 368 15.14 32.22 -8.01
C VAL A 368 16.39 32.67 -8.73
N LYS A 369 17.30 33.35 -8.03
CA LYS A 369 18.59 33.77 -8.58
C LYS A 369 19.69 32.78 -8.23
N HIS A 370 19.77 32.40 -6.96
CA HIS A 370 20.80 31.53 -6.42
C HIS A 370 20.16 30.30 -5.78
N GLU A 371 20.72 29.12 -6.04
CA GLU A 371 20.35 27.87 -5.39
C GLU A 371 21.47 27.44 -4.44
N CYS A 372 21.10 27.15 -3.19
CA CYS A 372 22.04 26.94 -2.11
C CYS A 372 21.66 25.71 -1.27
N ASN A 373 22.65 24.98 -0.79
CA ASN A 373 22.49 23.87 0.14
C ASN A 373 23.06 24.24 1.50
N LEU A 374 22.26 24.10 2.55
CA LEU A 374 22.69 24.34 3.92
C LEU A 374 23.28 23.05 4.51
N ARG A 375 24.60 23.05 4.73
CA ARG A 375 25.34 21.91 5.30
C ARG A 375 25.67 22.15 6.78
N PRO A 376 25.35 21.22 7.69
CA PRO A 376 25.81 21.31 9.07
C PRO A 376 27.33 21.17 9.13
N LEU A 377 27.99 21.99 9.94
CA LEU A 377 29.40 21.79 10.26
C LEU A 377 29.52 20.65 11.28
N PHE A 378 30.44 19.73 11.06
CA PHE A 378 30.68 18.60 11.96
C PHE A 378 31.29 19.07 13.29
N ASN A 379 30.42 19.42 14.26
CA ASN A 379 30.79 19.76 15.64
C ASN A 379 30.34 18.66 16.63
N GLU A 380 30.74 18.77 17.89
CA GLU A 380 30.41 17.77 18.92
C GLU A 380 28.91 17.72 19.23
N SER A 381 28.26 18.90 19.26
CA SER A 381 26.80 19.06 19.41
C SER A 381 26.03 18.29 18.34
N TYR A 382 26.40 18.45 17.06
CA TYR A 382 25.78 17.76 15.93
C TYR A 382 25.95 16.24 16.02
N ARG A 383 27.12 15.74 16.46
CA ARG A 383 27.33 14.30 16.69
C ARG A 383 26.42 13.73 17.78
N GLN A 384 26.13 14.51 18.83
CA GLN A 384 25.19 14.10 19.87
C GLN A 384 23.75 14.05 19.31
N GLN A 385 23.32 15.11 18.63
CA GLN A 385 22.00 15.19 18.00
C GLN A 385 21.76 14.06 16.99
N MET A 386 22.76 13.73 16.16
CA MET A 386 22.67 12.61 15.22
C MET A 386 22.53 11.27 15.93
N ARG A 387 23.32 11.00 16.99
CA ARG A 387 23.20 9.76 17.79
C ARG A 387 21.81 9.60 18.41
N GLU A 388 21.24 10.67 18.97
CA GLU A 388 19.89 10.63 19.56
C GLU A 388 18.80 10.37 18.53
N ARG A 389 18.94 10.97 17.34
CA ARG A 389 18.02 10.73 16.22
C ARG A 389 18.11 9.29 15.75
N THR A 390 19.30 8.78 15.48
CA THR A 390 19.51 7.39 15.08
C THR A 390 18.91 6.43 16.11
N ARG A 391 19.10 6.69 17.41
CA ARG A 391 18.45 5.92 18.49
C ARG A 391 16.93 5.96 18.40
N LYS A 392 16.34 7.16 18.26
CA LYS A 392 14.88 7.34 18.20
C LYS A 392 14.25 6.67 16.96
N TYR A 393 14.89 6.77 15.79
CA TYR A 393 14.40 6.15 14.56
C TYR A 393 14.58 4.62 14.57
N ASN A 394 15.69 4.12 15.12
CA ASN A 394 15.96 2.69 15.21
C ASN A 394 15.22 1.99 16.37
N THR A 395 14.46 2.73 17.18
CA THR A 395 13.63 2.13 18.23
C THR A 395 12.27 1.78 17.63
N PRO A 396 11.92 0.49 17.48
CA PRO A 396 10.66 0.08 16.88
C PRO A 396 9.49 0.54 17.77
N ARG A 397 8.49 1.21 17.18
CA ARG A 397 7.29 1.69 17.90
C ARG A 397 6.40 0.56 18.41
N ARG A 398 6.47 -0.61 17.80
CA ARG A 398 5.78 -1.84 18.22
C ARG A 398 6.83 -2.89 18.53
N GLN A 399 6.86 -3.36 19.77
CA GLN A 399 7.70 -4.47 20.19
C GLN A 399 6.82 -5.71 20.29
N ILE A 400 7.24 -6.80 19.64
CA ILE A 400 6.63 -8.10 19.82
C ILE A 400 7.08 -8.59 21.20
N LEU A 401 6.15 -8.69 22.13
CA LEU A 401 6.38 -9.30 23.44
C LEU A 401 6.07 -10.79 23.35
N MET A 402 6.93 -11.62 23.92
CA MET A 402 6.63 -13.05 24.07
C MET A 402 5.48 -13.19 25.06
N ILE A 403 4.45 -13.97 24.72
CA ILE A 403 3.25 -14.14 25.56
C ILE A 403 3.60 -14.70 26.96
N GLU A 404 4.71 -15.44 27.06
CA GLU A 404 5.25 -15.93 28.34
C GLU A 404 5.74 -14.80 29.26
N GLU A 405 6.23 -13.68 28.71
CA GLU A 405 6.62 -12.47 29.46
C GLU A 405 5.43 -11.59 29.83
N ALA A 406 4.28 -11.77 29.19
CA ALA A 406 3.05 -11.00 29.45
C ALA A 406 2.28 -11.47 30.70
N GLY A 407 2.84 -12.40 31.49
CA GLY A 407 2.22 -12.90 32.73
C GLY A 407 0.99 -13.80 32.51
N VAL A 408 0.73 -14.23 31.27
CA VAL A 408 -0.37 -15.14 30.96
C VAL A 408 0.07 -16.56 31.27
N SER A 409 -0.54 -17.17 32.29
CA SER A 409 -0.31 -18.58 32.63
C SER A 409 -0.54 -19.47 31.40
N ARG A 410 0.24 -20.55 31.25
CA ARG A 410 0.06 -21.55 30.17
C ARG A 410 -1.39 -22.03 30.01
N GLY A 411 -2.18 -22.03 31.10
CA GLY A 411 -3.61 -22.33 31.05
C GLY A 411 -4.47 -21.27 30.33
N GLY A 412 -4.08 -20.00 30.36
CA GLY A 412 -4.72 -18.93 29.60
C GLY A 412 -4.35 -18.96 28.11
N ILE A 413 -3.12 -19.36 27.79
CA ILE A 413 -2.66 -19.54 26.41
C ILE A 413 -3.42 -20.67 25.72
N ASN A 414 -3.56 -21.83 26.39
CA ASN A 414 -4.33 -22.96 25.85
C ASN A 414 -5.82 -22.64 25.66
N ARG A 415 -6.39 -21.73 26.45
CA ARG A 415 -7.79 -21.29 26.30
C ARG A 415 -7.99 -20.28 25.17
N LEU A 416 -6.98 -19.47 24.87
CA LEU A 416 -6.98 -18.54 23.73
C LEU A 416 -6.72 -19.27 22.41
N SER A 417 -5.87 -20.30 22.40
CA SER A 417 -5.51 -21.05 21.19
C SER A 417 -6.54 -22.09 20.78
N SER A 418 -7.38 -22.55 21.70
CA SER A 418 -8.39 -23.59 21.42
C SER A 418 -9.78 -23.02 21.13
N GLY A 419 -9.95 -21.69 21.14
CA GLY A 419 -11.28 -21.06 21.08
C GLY A 419 -12.15 -21.33 22.31
N VAL A 420 -11.69 -22.16 23.25
CA VAL A 420 -12.42 -22.52 24.46
C VAL A 420 -12.09 -21.52 25.56
N ASN A 421 -12.81 -20.40 25.58
CA ASN A 421 -12.96 -19.68 26.84
C ASN A 421 -14.34 -19.03 26.99
N ALA A 422 -15.06 -19.54 27.99
CA ALA A 422 -15.67 -18.74 29.05
C ALA A 422 -16.13 -17.33 28.66
N GLY A 423 -17.42 -17.23 28.34
CA GLY A 423 -18.20 -16.00 28.47
C GLY A 423 -18.25 -15.14 27.21
N SER A 424 -19.46 -15.01 26.66
CA SER A 424 -19.93 -13.85 25.91
C SER A 424 -19.85 -13.82 24.38
N PHE A 425 -19.69 -14.94 23.67
CA PHE A 425 -19.95 -15.00 22.22
C PHE A 425 -21.30 -15.64 21.82
N ALA A 426 -22.04 -16.23 22.77
CA ALA A 426 -23.34 -16.87 22.50
C ALA A 426 -24.47 -15.88 22.10
N ASP A 427 -24.27 -14.57 22.25
CA ASP A 427 -25.30 -13.55 22.00
C ASP A 427 -25.12 -12.77 20.68
N MET A 428 -24.11 -13.11 19.87
CA MET A 428 -23.80 -12.33 18.66
C MET A 428 -24.73 -12.66 17.48
N ILE A 429 -25.30 -13.87 17.44
CA ILE A 429 -26.34 -14.26 16.48
C ILE A 429 -27.44 -15.03 17.24
N LYS A 430 -28.55 -14.36 17.57
CA LYS A 430 -29.75 -15.05 18.06
C LYS A 430 -30.43 -15.74 16.88
N SER A 431 -30.10 -17.02 16.66
CA SER A 431 -30.90 -17.85 15.75
C SER A 431 -32.33 -17.93 16.27
N LYS A 432 -33.32 -17.76 15.37
CA LYS A 432 -34.73 -17.91 15.74
C LYS A 432 -34.92 -19.34 16.25
N PRO A 433 -35.61 -19.55 17.40
CA PRO A 433 -35.86 -20.90 17.90
C PRO A 433 -36.63 -21.69 16.84
N LYS A 434 -36.06 -22.81 16.37
CA LYS A 434 -36.74 -23.78 15.49
C LYS A 434 -38.06 -24.18 16.18
N PRO A 435 -39.24 -24.02 15.55
CA PRO A 435 -40.50 -24.46 16.13
C PRO A 435 -40.45 -25.98 16.36
N ALA A 436 -40.99 -26.45 17.48
CA ALA A 436 -40.95 -27.86 17.86
C ALA A 436 -41.48 -28.76 16.72
N LYS A 437 -40.60 -29.64 16.20
CA LYS A 437 -40.77 -30.53 15.03
C LYS A 437 -41.89 -31.58 15.16
N GLY A 438 -42.88 -31.41 16.06
CA GLY A 438 -43.84 -32.46 16.40
C GLY A 438 -45.29 -32.04 16.61
N THR A 439 -45.66 -30.76 16.49
CA THR A 439 -47.04 -30.33 16.81
C THR A 439 -48.01 -30.53 15.64
N PHE A 440 -47.55 -30.36 14.40
CA PHE A 440 -48.41 -30.41 13.20
C PHE A 440 -48.53 -31.82 12.59
N GLU A 441 -47.51 -32.67 12.71
CA GLU A 441 -47.54 -34.04 12.18
C GLU A 441 -48.48 -34.98 12.93
N ARG A 442 -48.95 -34.59 14.13
CA ARG A 442 -49.85 -35.38 14.98
C ARG A 442 -51.33 -35.03 14.81
N MET A 443 -51.68 -34.16 13.86
CA MET A 443 -53.08 -33.77 13.62
C MET A 443 -53.84 -34.88 12.88
N ALA A 444 -55.06 -35.18 13.34
CA ALA A 444 -55.92 -36.16 12.70
C ALA A 444 -56.35 -35.68 11.31
N ARG A 445 -56.22 -36.56 10.30
CA ARG A 445 -56.60 -36.24 8.92
C ARG A 445 -58.10 -35.97 8.82
N MET A 446 -58.46 -34.79 8.34
CA MET A 446 -59.84 -34.43 8.04
C MET A 446 -60.36 -35.26 6.85
N PRO A 447 -61.66 -35.64 6.81
CA PRO A 447 -62.24 -36.28 5.64
C PRO A 447 -62.06 -35.44 4.37
N ARG A 448 -61.60 -36.09 3.28
CA ARG A 448 -61.23 -35.44 2.01
C ARG A 448 -62.26 -34.43 1.49
N ASN A 449 -63.55 -34.75 1.59
CA ASN A 449 -64.63 -33.90 1.07
C ASN A 449 -64.71 -32.56 1.83
N GLN A 450 -64.52 -32.58 3.16
CA GLN A 450 -64.52 -31.38 3.99
C GLN A 450 -63.28 -30.53 3.72
N LEU A 451 -62.12 -31.17 3.47
CA LEU A 451 -60.90 -30.47 3.09
C LEU A 451 -61.04 -29.79 1.71
N LEU A 452 -61.69 -30.45 0.74
CA LEU A 452 -61.94 -29.88 -0.58
C LEU A 452 -62.84 -28.64 -0.51
N ASP A 453 -63.94 -28.69 0.25
CA ASP A 453 -64.83 -27.53 0.41
C ASP A 453 -64.10 -26.34 1.07
N LEU A 454 -63.24 -26.62 2.04
CA LEU A 454 -62.40 -25.61 2.68
C LEU A 454 -61.36 -25.04 1.71
N LEU A 455 -60.68 -25.88 0.93
CA LEU A 455 -59.71 -25.45 -0.08
C LEU A 455 -60.36 -24.59 -1.17
N PHE A 456 -61.51 -24.99 -1.71
CA PHE A 456 -62.24 -24.17 -2.69
C PHE A 456 -62.68 -22.83 -2.11
N SER A 457 -63.01 -22.76 -0.82
CA SER A 457 -63.29 -21.48 -0.15
C SER A 457 -62.05 -20.58 -0.07
N LEU A 458 -60.87 -21.15 0.20
CA LEU A 458 -59.60 -20.42 0.28
C LEU A 458 -59.13 -19.94 -1.10
N PHE A 459 -59.28 -20.75 -2.14
CA PHE A 459 -58.96 -20.36 -3.53
C PHE A 459 -59.91 -19.29 -4.10
N ARG A 460 -61.11 -19.11 -3.52
CA ARG A 460 -61.98 -17.96 -3.82
C ARG A 460 -61.51 -16.67 -3.16
N GLU A 461 -60.86 -16.75 -2.01
CA GLU A 461 -60.31 -15.58 -1.30
C GLU A 461 -59.05 -15.08 -1.99
N GLN A 462 -58.15 -15.99 -2.39
CA GLN A 462 -56.97 -15.66 -3.18
C GLN A 462 -56.74 -16.71 -4.27
N PRO A 463 -56.41 -16.29 -5.51
CA PRO A 463 -56.28 -17.22 -6.64
C PRO A 463 -55.07 -18.15 -6.53
N ARG A 464 -54.06 -17.79 -5.72
CA ARG A 464 -52.80 -18.51 -5.60
C ARG A 464 -52.36 -18.59 -4.14
N TRP A 465 -51.89 -19.75 -3.72
CA TRP A 465 -51.52 -20.03 -2.33
C TRP A 465 -50.22 -20.82 -2.22
N SER A 466 -49.35 -20.48 -1.25
CA SER A 466 -48.23 -21.35 -0.88
C SER A 466 -48.68 -22.43 0.12
N ILE A 467 -47.90 -23.51 0.23
CA ILE A 467 -48.26 -24.66 1.08
C ILE A 467 -48.32 -24.31 2.57
N LYS A 468 -47.51 -23.34 3.03
CA LYS A 468 -47.36 -22.98 4.44
C LYS A 468 -48.60 -22.26 5.02
N PRO A 469 -49.17 -21.22 4.38
CA PRO A 469 -50.44 -20.62 4.81
C PRO A 469 -51.63 -21.57 4.67
N LEU A 470 -51.66 -22.43 3.65
CA LEU A 470 -52.71 -23.45 3.55
C LEU A 470 -52.64 -24.42 4.72
N ARG A 471 -51.45 -24.92 5.06
CA ARG A 471 -51.22 -25.79 6.23
C ARG A 471 -51.68 -25.15 7.53
N GLU A 472 -51.44 -23.85 7.71
CA GLU A 472 -51.83 -23.11 8.90
C GLU A 472 -53.34 -22.89 8.98
N ARG A 473 -54.03 -22.68 7.85
CA ARG A 473 -55.49 -22.50 7.83
C ARG A 473 -56.27 -23.81 7.88
N THR A 474 -55.77 -24.88 7.25
CA THR A 474 -56.43 -26.18 7.21
C THR A 474 -56.04 -27.08 8.38
N GLN A 475 -54.93 -26.80 9.06
CA GLN A 475 -54.39 -27.60 10.18
C GLN A 475 -54.25 -29.08 9.79
N GLN A 476 -53.77 -29.35 8.57
CA GLN A 476 -53.57 -30.70 8.03
C GLN A 476 -52.09 -30.97 7.75
N PRO A 477 -51.61 -32.23 7.82
CA PRO A 477 -50.24 -32.57 7.46
C PRO A 477 -49.91 -32.21 6.01
N GLU A 478 -48.69 -31.76 5.75
CA GLU A 478 -48.27 -31.25 4.45
C GLU A 478 -48.36 -32.29 3.32
N ALA A 479 -48.01 -33.54 3.62
CA ALA A 479 -48.12 -34.66 2.67
C ALA A 479 -49.57 -34.88 2.22
N TYR A 480 -50.54 -34.81 3.15
CA TYR A 480 -51.96 -35.01 2.83
C TYR A 480 -52.52 -33.82 2.02
N LEU A 481 -52.06 -32.61 2.33
CA LEU A 481 -52.45 -31.40 1.62
C LEU A 481 -51.91 -31.42 0.17
N LYS A 482 -50.66 -31.82 -0.05
CA LYS A 482 -50.04 -31.99 -1.37
C LYS A 482 -50.78 -33.06 -2.21
N GLU A 483 -51.18 -34.18 -1.61
CA GLU A 483 -51.96 -35.23 -2.28
C GLU A 483 -53.30 -34.69 -2.82
N VAL A 484 -54.05 -33.96 -1.97
CA VAL A 484 -55.36 -33.41 -2.36
C VAL A 484 -55.21 -32.25 -3.34
N LEU A 485 -54.21 -31.38 -3.18
CA LEU A 485 -53.93 -30.28 -4.10
C LEU A 485 -53.56 -30.76 -5.49
N THR A 486 -52.75 -31.83 -5.61
CA THR A 486 -52.38 -32.41 -6.92
C THR A 486 -53.60 -32.87 -7.73
N ALA A 487 -54.72 -33.20 -7.07
CA ALA A 487 -55.96 -33.58 -7.76
C ALA A 487 -56.79 -32.39 -8.29
N ILE A 488 -56.58 -31.17 -7.77
CA ILE A 488 -57.45 -30.01 -8.05
C ILE A 488 -56.69 -28.75 -8.54
N ALA A 489 -55.38 -28.70 -8.34
CA ALA A 489 -54.54 -27.52 -8.53
C ALA A 489 -53.18 -27.88 -9.14
N THR A 490 -52.57 -26.95 -9.85
CA THR A 490 -51.22 -27.04 -10.42
C THR A 490 -50.23 -26.23 -9.58
N LEU A 491 -49.00 -26.75 -9.42
CA LEU A 491 -47.91 -26.05 -8.77
C LEU A 491 -47.07 -25.29 -9.82
N ASN A 492 -46.94 -23.98 -9.65
CA ASN A 492 -46.05 -23.16 -10.46
C ASN A 492 -44.60 -23.39 -10.03
N ARG A 493 -43.80 -24.06 -10.86
CA ARG A 493 -42.40 -24.43 -10.58
C ARG A 493 -41.37 -23.38 -11.00
N SER A 494 -41.78 -22.31 -11.68
CA SER A 494 -40.91 -21.25 -12.17
C SER A 494 -41.68 -19.94 -12.38
N GLY A 495 -40.95 -18.83 -12.42
CA GLY A 495 -41.51 -17.48 -12.58
C GLY A 495 -41.83 -16.77 -11.26
N GLU A 496 -42.51 -15.62 -11.35
CA GLU A 496 -42.88 -14.76 -10.19
C GLU A 496 -43.80 -15.45 -9.18
N TYR A 497 -44.44 -16.56 -9.57
CA TYR A 497 -45.32 -17.37 -8.72
C TYR A 497 -44.71 -18.71 -8.34
N ASN A 498 -43.38 -18.85 -8.41
CA ASN A 498 -42.69 -20.08 -8.03
C ASN A 498 -43.07 -20.50 -6.59
N GLY A 499 -43.48 -21.76 -6.42
CA GLY A 499 -43.89 -22.32 -5.14
C GLY A 499 -45.36 -22.05 -4.74
N LEU A 500 -46.16 -21.43 -5.62
CA LEU A 500 -47.59 -21.22 -5.41
C LEU A 500 -48.44 -22.23 -6.18
N TRP A 501 -49.49 -22.72 -5.53
CA TRP A 501 -50.54 -23.56 -6.11
C TRP A 501 -51.66 -22.69 -6.68
N GLU A 502 -52.17 -23.06 -7.85
CA GLU A 502 -53.31 -22.43 -8.51
C GLU A 502 -54.35 -23.48 -8.94
N LEU A 503 -55.63 -23.15 -8.85
CA LEU A 503 -56.69 -24.10 -9.18
C LEU A 503 -56.74 -24.38 -10.69
N ASN A 504 -56.93 -25.64 -11.09
CA ASN A 504 -57.06 -25.98 -12.51
C ASN A 504 -58.32 -25.32 -13.12
N ASP A 505 -58.24 -24.91 -14.38
CA ASP A 505 -59.31 -24.22 -15.12
C ASP A 505 -60.67 -24.96 -15.11
N VAL A 506 -60.64 -26.29 -14.97
CA VAL A 506 -61.82 -27.16 -14.87
C VAL A 506 -62.61 -26.91 -13.57
N PHE A 507 -61.91 -26.61 -12.49
CA PHE A 507 -62.50 -26.33 -11.17
C PHE A 507 -62.65 -24.83 -10.89
N ALA A 508 -61.98 -23.98 -11.67
CA ALA A 508 -62.03 -22.52 -11.51
C ALA A 508 -63.29 -21.87 -12.09
N LYS A 509 -63.99 -22.55 -13.02
CA LYS A 509 -65.04 -21.92 -13.84
C LYS A 509 -66.50 -22.25 -13.48
N ASP A 510 -66.79 -23.09 -12.49
CA ASP A 510 -68.19 -23.28 -12.10
C ASP A 510 -68.37 -23.70 -10.64
N GLY A 511 -69.54 -23.43 -10.07
CA GLY A 511 -69.90 -23.66 -8.66
C GLY A 511 -69.98 -25.13 -8.25
N MET A 512 -68.88 -25.88 -8.41
CA MET A 512 -68.76 -27.30 -8.10
C MET A 512 -68.72 -27.53 -6.59
N LYS A 513 -69.61 -28.39 -6.09
CA LYS A 513 -69.61 -28.92 -4.70
C LYS A 513 -68.66 -30.11 -4.60
N SER A 514 -68.13 -30.39 -3.40
CA SER A 514 -67.23 -31.52 -3.11
C SER A 514 -67.66 -32.90 -3.63
N GLU A 515 -68.96 -33.09 -3.90
CA GLU A 515 -69.53 -34.34 -4.43
C GLU A 515 -69.14 -34.67 -5.89
N ASN A 516 -68.66 -33.70 -6.67
CA ASN A 516 -68.35 -33.88 -8.10
C ASN A 516 -66.86 -34.07 -8.41
N VAL A 517 -65.98 -34.18 -7.41
CA VAL A 517 -64.55 -34.46 -7.61
C VAL A 517 -64.36 -35.98 -7.74
N PRO A 518 -63.87 -36.51 -8.88
CA PRO A 518 -63.75 -37.95 -9.07
C PRO A 518 -62.82 -38.61 -8.03
N GLY A 519 -63.25 -39.74 -7.49
CA GLY A 519 -62.40 -40.61 -6.67
C GLY A 519 -61.24 -41.19 -7.49
N PRO A 520 -60.18 -41.71 -6.84
CA PRO A 520 -58.92 -42.12 -7.48
C PRO A 520 -59.03 -43.30 -8.47
N SER A 521 -60.24 -43.76 -8.81
CA SER A 521 -60.47 -44.96 -9.64
C SER A 521 -61.28 -44.69 -10.92
N SER A 522 -61.40 -43.44 -11.37
CA SER A 522 -62.22 -43.11 -12.55
C SER A 522 -61.57 -42.17 -13.58
N VAL A 523 -60.33 -42.48 -13.98
CA VAL A 523 -59.73 -41.91 -15.20
C VAL A 523 -59.44 -43.04 -16.19
N PRO A 524 -60.10 -43.11 -17.36
CA PRO A 524 -59.76 -44.06 -18.39
C PRO A 524 -58.61 -43.54 -19.29
N GLY A 525 -57.45 -44.21 -19.22
CA GLY A 525 -56.55 -44.54 -20.34
C GLY A 525 -55.89 -43.45 -21.20
N GLY A 526 -54.55 -43.37 -21.10
CA GLY A 526 -53.60 -42.83 -22.11
C GLY A 526 -53.19 -41.37 -21.86
N VAL A 527 -51.92 -40.99 -21.71
CA VAL A 527 -50.71 -41.38 -22.45
C VAL A 527 -49.50 -41.46 -21.50
N SER A 528 -48.67 -42.47 -21.75
CA SER A 528 -47.35 -42.72 -21.15
C SER A 528 -46.40 -41.52 -21.23
N GLY A 529 -45.85 -41.14 -20.08
CA GLY A 529 -44.64 -40.34 -19.96
C GLY A 529 -44.01 -40.63 -18.61
N ASP A 530 -43.00 -41.50 -18.60
CA ASP A 530 -42.14 -41.71 -17.44
C ASP A 530 -41.55 -40.38 -16.99
N VAL A 531 -41.88 -39.96 -15.76
CA VAL A 531 -41.11 -38.94 -15.05
C VAL A 531 -40.85 -39.50 -13.67
N ALA A 532 -39.64 -40.03 -13.49
CA ALA A 532 -39.09 -40.37 -12.20
C ALA A 532 -39.18 -39.12 -11.30
N MET A 533 -39.82 -39.28 -10.14
CA MET A 533 -39.89 -38.25 -9.13
C MET A 533 -38.66 -38.43 -8.25
N ASP A 534 -37.60 -37.68 -8.55
CA ASP A 534 -36.44 -37.61 -7.67
C ASP A 534 -36.88 -37.05 -6.32
N ASP A 535 -36.62 -37.82 -5.26
CA ASP A 535 -36.62 -37.37 -3.87
C ASP A 535 -35.58 -36.23 -3.77
N TYR A 536 -36.04 -34.99 -3.89
CA TYR A 536 -35.30 -33.85 -3.40
C TYR A 536 -35.65 -33.69 -1.93
N ASP A 537 -34.86 -34.36 -1.10
CA ASP A 537 -34.64 -34.00 0.30
C ASP A 537 -34.26 -32.50 0.33
N GLU A 538 -35.15 -31.66 0.85
CA GLU A 538 -34.79 -30.31 1.35
C GLU A 538 -34.07 -30.50 2.69
N ASP A 539 -32.85 -31.04 2.63
CA ASP A 539 -31.83 -30.92 3.67
C ASP A 539 -30.65 -30.12 3.06
N GLU A 540 -30.91 -28.85 2.74
CA GLU A 540 -29.85 -27.83 2.64
C GLU A 540 -29.99 -26.94 3.87
N ASP A 541 -29.37 -27.38 4.97
CA ASP A 541 -28.92 -26.56 6.11
C ASP A 541 -28.13 -27.48 7.07
N ASP A 542 -27.05 -28.09 6.57
CA ASP A 542 -25.96 -28.59 7.42
C ASP A 542 -24.71 -27.77 7.09
N ASP A 543 -24.58 -26.65 7.82
CA ASP A 543 -23.30 -26.03 8.13
C ASP A 543 -22.48 -27.05 8.94
N ASP A 544 -21.73 -27.92 8.26
CA ASP A 544 -20.64 -28.66 8.89
C ASP A 544 -19.36 -27.81 8.84
N ASP A 545 -19.15 -27.14 9.98
CA ASP A 545 -17.84 -26.83 10.52
C ASP A 545 -16.92 -28.06 10.40
N MET A 546 -15.98 -28.03 9.46
CA MET A 546 -14.81 -28.91 9.47
C MET A 546 -13.54 -28.05 9.53
N GLU A 547 -13.23 -27.63 10.76
CA GLU A 547 -11.85 -27.40 11.19
C GLU A 547 -11.03 -28.69 10.98
N GLU A 548 -9.97 -28.54 10.19
CA GLU A 548 -8.60 -28.98 10.47
C GLU A 548 -8.41 -29.95 11.66
N VAL A 549 -8.02 -31.22 11.42
CA VAL A 549 -6.84 -31.87 12.03
C VAL A 549 -6.49 -33.16 11.25
N SER A 550 -5.34 -33.17 10.58
CA SER A 550 -4.29 -34.22 10.57
C SER A 550 -3.34 -34.06 9.38
#